data_AF-A0A2W4LMV0-F1
#
_entry.id   AF-A0A2W4LMV0-F1
#
_cell.length_a   1.000
_cell.length_b   1.000
_cell.length_c   1.000
_cell.angle_alpha   90.00
_cell.angle_beta   90.00
_cell.angle_gamma   90.00
#
_symmetry.space_group_name_H-M   'P 1'
#
loop_
_entity.id
_entity.type
_entity.pdbx_description
1 polymer ?
#
loop_
_entity_poly.entity_id
_entity_poly.type
_entity_poly.pdbx_seq_one_letter_code
_entity_poly.pdbx_strand_id
1 'polypeptide(L)'
;LHLAEGGLAVVNDGQTIVTISYSTTVLRALVHAQRAGRRFSVICAESRPVFEGRQTAAALASYGIPVRLVVDAAAMHAVAEAQMVLVGADLLSMRGLVNKVGTHALAAVARGLDVPFYTLCGSEKFLPPGFTPLPQSDWPAEEVWPDAPPGVTVQNRYFDTTPLELLAGIVTEQGTLPVAAIEAWLAATKLHPALAAPPTHTVH
;
A
#
# COMPACT_ATOMS: atom_id res chain seq x y z
N LEU A 1 -10.08 -10.97 -11.66
CA LEU A 1 -9.23 -11.56 -12.71
C LEU A 1 -8.33 -10.47 -13.31
N HIS A 2 -8.87 -9.36 -13.81
CA HIS A 2 -8.09 -8.29 -14.45
C HIS A 2 -6.98 -7.62 -13.60
N LEU A 3 -7.21 -7.32 -12.32
CA LEU A 3 -6.14 -6.79 -11.43
C LEU A 3 -4.97 -7.76 -11.23
N ALA A 4 -5.25 -9.07 -11.26
CA ALA A 4 -4.21 -10.09 -11.14
C ALA A 4 -3.38 -10.18 -12.43
N GLU A 5 -4.00 -9.97 -13.59
CA GLU A 5 -3.32 -9.86 -14.89
C GLU A 5 -2.42 -8.61 -14.94
N GLY A 6 -2.91 -7.47 -14.42
CA GLY A 6 -2.08 -6.27 -14.26
C GLY A 6 -0.84 -6.54 -13.40
N GLY A 7 -0.99 -7.27 -12.30
CA GLY A 7 0.13 -7.68 -11.44
C GLY A 7 1.16 -8.57 -12.14
N LEU A 8 0.73 -9.41 -13.08
CA LEU A 8 1.63 -10.25 -13.87
C LEU A 8 2.59 -9.42 -14.75
N ALA A 9 2.21 -8.21 -15.13
CA ALA A 9 3.02 -7.34 -15.98
C ALA A 9 4.28 -6.80 -15.27
N VAL A 10 4.26 -6.72 -13.94
CA VAL A 10 5.37 -6.16 -13.14
C VAL A 10 6.17 -7.24 -12.38
N VAL A 11 5.58 -8.42 -12.15
CA VAL A 11 6.22 -9.54 -11.45
C VAL A 11 6.96 -10.45 -12.43
N ASN A 12 8.29 -10.42 -12.35
CA ASN A 12 9.23 -11.15 -13.20
C ASN A 12 10.03 -12.20 -12.43
N ASP A 13 10.66 -13.11 -13.16
CA ASP A 13 11.51 -14.16 -12.58
C ASP A 13 12.77 -13.57 -11.92
N GLY A 14 13.18 -14.18 -10.81
CA GLY A 14 14.34 -13.79 -10.03
C GLY A 14 14.14 -12.55 -9.15
N GLN A 15 12.95 -11.93 -9.16
CA GLN A 15 12.70 -10.74 -8.34
C GLN A 15 12.57 -11.07 -6.84
N THR A 16 13.06 -10.14 -6.03
CA THR A 16 12.75 -9.95 -4.62
C THR A 16 11.85 -8.74 -4.50
N ILE A 17 10.66 -8.92 -3.93
CA ILE A 17 9.61 -7.90 -3.84
C ILE A 17 9.43 -7.51 -2.37
N VAL A 18 9.55 -6.23 -2.03
CA VAL A 18 9.20 -5.74 -0.68
C VAL A 18 7.73 -5.33 -0.65
N THR A 19 7.03 -5.69 0.42
CA THR A 19 5.62 -5.32 0.65
C THR A 19 5.35 -5.02 2.13
N ILE A 20 4.21 -4.39 2.41
CA ILE A 20 3.72 -4.03 3.74
C ILE A 20 2.22 -4.27 3.83
N SER A 21 1.73 -4.55 5.03
CA SER A 21 0.33 -4.82 5.37
C SER A 21 -0.22 -6.12 4.77
N TYR A 22 -1.55 -6.26 4.88
CA TYR A 22 -2.34 -7.30 4.23
C TYR A 22 -3.26 -6.72 3.16
N SER A 23 -2.82 -6.80 1.91
CA SER A 23 -3.62 -6.46 0.75
C SER A 23 -4.04 -7.73 0.01
N THR A 24 -5.34 -8.00 -0.02
CA THR A 24 -5.88 -9.14 -0.77
C THR A 24 -5.62 -9.01 -2.27
N THR A 25 -5.56 -7.80 -2.80
CA THR A 25 -5.24 -7.53 -4.20
C THR A 25 -3.79 -7.87 -4.53
N VAL A 26 -2.84 -7.43 -3.69
CA VAL A 26 -1.41 -7.77 -3.83
C VAL A 26 -1.20 -9.29 -3.67
N LEU A 27 -1.78 -9.90 -2.65
CA LEU A 27 -1.70 -11.34 -2.43
C LEU A 27 -2.20 -12.12 -3.67
N ARG A 28 -3.36 -11.77 -4.20
CA ARG A 28 -3.94 -12.43 -5.39
C ARG A 28 -3.06 -12.24 -6.63
N ALA A 29 -2.47 -11.07 -6.81
CA ALA A 29 -1.55 -10.80 -7.92
C ALA A 29 -0.28 -11.66 -7.83
N LEU A 30 0.35 -11.73 -6.65
CA LEU A 30 1.54 -12.56 -6.42
C LEU A 30 1.24 -14.05 -6.60
N VAL A 31 0.14 -14.55 -6.02
CA VAL A 31 -0.29 -15.94 -6.20
C VAL A 31 -0.60 -16.25 -7.67
N HIS A 32 -1.22 -15.30 -8.39
CA HIS A 32 -1.47 -15.46 -9.82
C HIS A 32 -0.17 -15.53 -10.62
N ALA A 33 0.80 -14.65 -10.35
CA ALA A 33 2.11 -14.67 -10.99
C ALA A 33 2.84 -16.00 -10.74
N GLN A 34 2.81 -16.51 -9.50
CA GLN A 34 3.39 -17.81 -9.16
C GLN A 34 2.73 -18.95 -9.95
N ARG A 35 1.38 -18.95 -10.05
CA ARG A 35 0.63 -19.96 -10.83
C ARG A 35 0.89 -19.86 -12.33
N ALA A 36 1.22 -18.67 -12.83
CA ALA A 36 1.66 -18.44 -14.20
C ALA A 36 3.12 -18.89 -14.45
N GLY A 37 3.77 -19.52 -13.46
CA GLY A 37 5.11 -20.07 -13.57
C GLY A 37 6.22 -19.12 -13.10
N ARG A 38 5.90 -17.90 -12.65
CA ARG A 38 6.91 -16.95 -12.19
C ARG A 38 7.58 -17.41 -10.91
N ARG A 39 8.89 -17.23 -10.80
CA ARG A 39 9.71 -17.60 -9.64
C ARG A 39 10.32 -16.35 -9.02
N PHE A 40 9.83 -15.95 -7.87
CA PHE A 40 10.25 -14.75 -7.14
C PHE A 40 10.21 -15.01 -5.63
N SER A 41 10.70 -14.05 -4.84
CA SER A 41 10.60 -14.06 -3.37
C SER A 41 10.01 -12.75 -2.85
N VAL A 42 9.47 -12.78 -1.63
CA VAL A 42 8.83 -11.61 -1.01
C VAL A 42 9.47 -11.30 0.34
N ILE A 43 9.72 -10.03 0.61
CA ILE A 43 10.07 -9.53 1.94
C ILE A 43 8.86 -8.75 2.45
N CYS A 44 8.32 -9.15 3.59
CA CYS A 44 7.11 -8.57 4.14
C CYS A 44 7.42 -7.86 5.47
N ALA A 45 7.13 -6.56 5.54
CA ALA A 45 7.15 -5.81 6.78
C ALA A 45 6.03 -6.29 7.70
N GLU A 46 6.31 -6.51 8.99
CA GLU A 46 5.32 -7.08 9.91
C GLU A 46 4.08 -6.21 10.11
N SER A 47 4.19 -4.90 9.89
CA SER A 47 3.10 -3.91 9.89
C SER A 47 2.54 -3.63 11.28
N ARG A 48 3.32 -2.98 12.15
CA ARG A 48 2.82 -2.48 13.43
C ARG A 48 1.65 -1.49 13.23
N PRO A 49 0.77 -1.36 14.23
CA PRO A 49 0.80 -2.06 15.51
C PRO A 49 0.18 -3.46 15.51
N VAL A 50 -0.76 -3.77 14.59
CA VAL A 50 -1.58 -5.01 14.65
C VAL A 50 -1.06 -6.18 13.82
N PHE A 51 0.10 -6.03 13.18
CA PHE A 51 0.87 -7.10 12.56
C PHE A 51 0.24 -7.76 11.32
N GLU A 52 -0.45 -6.99 10.47
CA GLU A 52 -1.11 -7.52 9.26
C GLU A 52 -0.13 -8.21 8.30
N GLY A 53 1.14 -7.79 8.26
CA GLY A 53 2.17 -8.42 7.44
C GLY A 53 2.42 -9.90 7.78
N ARG A 54 2.16 -10.31 9.03
CA ARG A 54 2.23 -11.73 9.42
C ARG A 54 1.18 -12.56 8.68
N GLN A 55 -0.01 -12.01 8.47
CA GLN A 55 -1.06 -12.65 7.69
C GLN A 55 -0.65 -12.79 6.22
N THR A 56 -0.05 -11.75 5.63
CA THR A 56 0.50 -11.79 4.26
C THR A 56 1.57 -12.86 4.13
N ALA A 57 2.54 -12.89 5.05
CA ALA A 57 3.61 -13.87 5.02
C ALA A 57 3.08 -15.31 5.18
N ALA A 58 2.18 -15.56 6.13
CA ALA A 58 1.56 -16.87 6.29
C ALA A 58 0.80 -17.32 5.03
N ALA A 59 0.04 -16.41 4.41
CA ALA A 59 -0.70 -16.71 3.19
C ALA A 59 0.25 -17.04 2.02
N LEU A 60 1.27 -16.21 1.77
CA LEU A 60 2.25 -16.45 0.70
C LEU A 60 3.01 -17.77 0.89
N ALA A 61 3.44 -18.07 2.12
CA ALA A 61 4.08 -19.33 2.46
C ALA A 61 3.18 -20.54 2.17
N SER A 62 1.87 -20.44 2.44
CA SER A 62 0.90 -21.51 2.14
C SER A 62 0.75 -21.81 0.64
N TYR A 63 1.06 -20.83 -0.23
CA TYR A 63 1.10 -21.00 -1.68
C TYR A 63 2.50 -21.39 -2.21
N GLY A 64 3.47 -21.64 -1.32
CA GLY A 64 4.84 -22.02 -1.69
C GLY A 64 5.68 -20.87 -2.25
N ILE A 65 5.27 -19.61 -2.03
CA ILE A 65 6.06 -18.43 -2.39
C ILE A 65 7.08 -18.19 -1.26
N PRO A 66 8.40 -18.18 -1.54
CA PRO A 66 9.41 -17.86 -0.54
C PRO A 66 9.16 -16.47 0.04
N VAL A 67 9.02 -16.38 1.37
CA VAL A 67 8.76 -15.12 2.06
C VAL A 67 9.65 -14.96 3.29
N ARG A 68 10.21 -13.78 3.48
CA ARG A 68 10.94 -13.36 4.68
C ARG A 68 10.14 -12.25 5.38
N LEU A 69 9.78 -12.48 6.63
CA LEU A 69 9.16 -11.44 7.47
C LEU A 69 10.27 -10.59 8.13
N VAL A 70 10.11 -9.27 8.16
CA VAL A 70 11.01 -8.33 8.83
C VAL A 70 10.21 -7.32 9.65
N VAL A 71 10.84 -6.72 10.67
CA VAL A 71 10.25 -5.56 11.36
C VAL A 71 10.18 -4.36 10.42
N ASP A 72 9.27 -3.41 10.68
CA ASP A 72 8.99 -2.31 9.75
C ASP A 72 10.23 -1.45 9.42
N ALA A 73 11.07 -1.16 10.41
CA ALA A 73 12.32 -0.43 10.19
C ALA A 73 13.33 -1.21 9.34
N ALA A 74 13.38 -2.53 9.48
CA ALA A 74 14.26 -3.40 8.68
C ALA A 74 13.74 -3.56 7.25
N ALA A 75 12.44 -3.37 7.01
CA ALA A 75 11.89 -3.37 5.65
C ALA A 75 12.51 -2.26 4.78
N MET A 76 12.85 -1.11 5.37
CA MET A 76 13.55 -0.03 4.67
C MET A 76 14.94 -0.46 4.22
N HIS A 77 15.68 -1.15 5.08
CA HIS A 77 16.98 -1.71 4.73
C HIS A 77 16.88 -2.76 3.63
N ALA A 78 15.84 -3.60 3.69
CA ALA A 78 15.55 -4.63 2.70
C ALA A 78 15.20 -4.09 1.30
N VAL A 79 14.92 -2.79 1.15
CA VAL A 79 14.71 -2.19 -0.18
C VAL A 79 15.97 -2.31 -1.03
N ALA A 80 17.18 -2.26 -0.44
CA ALA A 80 18.44 -2.31 -1.19
C ALA A 80 18.74 -3.66 -1.87
N GLU A 81 18.08 -4.73 -1.46
CA GLU A 81 18.17 -6.07 -2.05
C GLU A 81 16.98 -6.39 -2.97
N ALA A 82 15.97 -5.52 -3.01
CA ALA A 82 14.74 -5.71 -3.76
C ALA A 82 14.86 -5.21 -5.20
N GLN A 83 14.09 -5.82 -6.10
CA GLN A 83 13.94 -5.35 -7.47
C GLN A 83 12.72 -4.45 -7.64
N MET A 84 11.80 -4.46 -6.68
CA MET A 84 10.68 -3.53 -6.60
C MET A 84 10.06 -3.51 -5.21
N VAL A 85 9.34 -2.44 -4.91
CA VAL A 85 8.37 -2.39 -3.82
C VAL A 85 6.97 -2.48 -4.43
N LEU A 86 6.13 -3.36 -3.89
CA LEU A 86 4.74 -3.53 -4.33
C LEU A 86 3.80 -3.46 -3.13
N VAL A 87 2.95 -2.45 -3.09
CA VAL A 87 2.00 -2.23 -1.99
C VAL A 87 0.55 -2.19 -2.47
N GLY A 88 -0.39 -2.34 -1.54
CA GLY A 88 -1.79 -2.04 -1.81
C GLY A 88 -2.06 -0.53 -1.80
N ALA A 89 -3.34 -0.19 -1.74
CA ALA A 89 -3.83 1.15 -1.44
C ALA A 89 -5.08 1.02 -0.58
N ASP A 90 -5.29 1.94 0.34
CA ASP A 90 -6.60 2.17 0.95
C ASP A 90 -7.40 3.18 0.12
N LEU A 91 -6.69 4.19 -0.38
CA LEU A 91 -7.26 5.30 -1.14
C LEU A 91 -6.19 5.95 -2.02
N LEU A 92 -6.60 6.44 -3.19
CA LEU A 92 -5.74 7.20 -4.09
C LEU A 92 -6.42 8.51 -4.48
N SER A 93 -5.71 9.63 -4.38
CA SER A 93 -6.22 10.95 -4.77
C SER A 93 -5.11 11.85 -5.29
N MET A 94 -5.44 13.06 -5.73
CA MET A 94 -4.45 14.09 -6.09
C MET A 94 -3.52 14.47 -4.93
N ARG A 95 -3.88 14.13 -3.68
CA ARG A 95 -3.04 14.36 -2.50
C ARG A 95 -2.00 13.26 -2.27
N GLY A 96 -2.09 12.14 -3.00
CA GLY A 96 -1.23 10.98 -2.81
C GLY A 96 -2.00 9.68 -2.61
N LEU A 97 -1.20 8.63 -2.46
CA LEU A 97 -1.59 7.29 -2.06
C LEU A 97 -1.72 7.25 -0.53
N VAL A 98 -2.90 6.91 -0.02
CA VAL A 98 -3.07 6.54 1.39
C VAL A 98 -3.01 5.02 1.49
N ASN A 99 -2.12 4.53 2.34
CA ASN A 99 -1.94 3.11 2.63
C ASN A 99 -1.40 2.94 4.05
N LYS A 100 -1.21 1.68 4.50
CA LYS A 100 -0.61 1.34 5.80
C LYS A 100 0.60 2.22 6.14
N VAL A 101 0.65 2.72 7.37
CA VAL A 101 1.77 3.51 7.90
C VAL A 101 3.11 2.79 7.66
N GLY A 102 4.12 3.55 7.23
CA GLY A 102 5.40 3.03 6.76
C GLY A 102 5.49 2.92 5.23
N THR A 103 4.36 3.02 4.51
CA THR A 103 4.36 3.01 3.04
C THR A 103 5.13 4.20 2.47
N HIS A 104 4.93 5.40 3.01
CA HIS A 104 5.67 6.59 2.55
C HIS A 104 7.17 6.42 2.78
N ALA A 105 7.58 5.91 3.95
CA ALA A 105 8.99 5.65 4.23
C ALA A 105 9.60 4.65 3.23
N LEU A 106 8.89 3.56 2.90
CA LEU A 106 9.32 2.61 1.87
C LEU A 106 9.48 3.30 0.51
N ALA A 107 8.52 4.14 0.11
CA ALA A 107 8.56 4.85 -1.16
C ALA A 107 9.75 5.84 -1.25
N ALA A 108 10.01 6.58 -0.16
CA ALA A 108 11.13 7.51 -0.11
C ALA A 108 12.49 6.79 -0.20
N VAL A 109 12.65 5.67 0.50
CA VAL A 109 13.88 4.86 0.43
C VAL A 109 14.04 4.20 -0.93
N ALA A 110 12.96 3.64 -1.49
CA ALA A 110 12.97 3.07 -2.84
C ALA A 110 13.39 4.09 -3.88
N ARG A 111 12.84 5.32 -3.81
CA ARG A 111 13.22 6.42 -4.68
C ARG A 111 14.70 6.79 -4.57
N GLY A 112 15.27 6.78 -3.37
CA GLY A 112 16.68 7.08 -3.14
C GLY A 112 17.64 5.97 -3.59
N LEU A 113 17.14 4.74 -3.75
CA LEU A 113 17.91 3.57 -4.21
C LEU A 113 17.61 3.20 -5.67
N ASP A 114 16.86 4.03 -6.39
CA ASP A 114 16.37 3.77 -7.76
C ASP A 114 15.62 2.43 -7.90
N VAL A 115 14.95 1.99 -6.83
CA VAL A 115 14.08 0.81 -6.83
C VAL A 115 12.66 1.25 -7.18
N PRO A 116 12.02 0.67 -8.21
CA PRO A 116 10.69 1.09 -8.61
C PRO A 116 9.66 0.74 -7.53
N PHE A 117 8.85 1.73 -7.15
CA PHE A 117 7.76 1.60 -6.19
C PHE A 117 6.41 1.58 -6.92
N TYR A 118 5.68 0.48 -6.81
CA TYR A 118 4.35 0.33 -7.40
C TYR A 118 3.29 0.18 -6.32
N THR A 119 2.14 0.80 -6.55
CA THR A 119 0.90 0.42 -5.84
C THR A 119 -0.02 -0.36 -6.78
N LEU A 120 -0.71 -1.34 -6.24
CA LEU A 120 -1.64 -2.21 -6.95
C LEU A 120 -3.01 -2.12 -6.29
N CYS A 121 -3.95 -1.52 -7.01
CA CYS A 121 -5.32 -1.30 -6.57
C CYS A 121 -6.27 -1.14 -7.75
N GLY A 122 -7.55 -1.43 -7.53
CA GLY A 122 -8.57 -1.15 -8.53
C GLY A 122 -9.00 0.32 -8.52
N SER A 123 -9.58 0.76 -9.64
CA SER A 123 -10.02 2.15 -9.81
C SER A 123 -11.12 2.56 -8.82
N GLU A 124 -11.79 1.62 -8.13
CA GLU A 124 -12.75 1.92 -7.07
C GLU A 124 -12.14 2.67 -5.88
N LYS A 125 -10.80 2.67 -5.75
CA LYS A 125 -10.07 3.40 -4.70
C LYS A 125 -9.69 4.82 -5.10
N PHE A 126 -10.00 5.23 -6.33
CA PHE A 126 -9.60 6.52 -6.88
C PHE A 126 -10.65 7.56 -6.51
N LEU A 127 -10.23 8.61 -5.82
CA LEU A 127 -11.12 9.65 -5.35
C LEU A 127 -11.07 10.89 -6.23
N PRO A 128 -12.24 11.43 -6.60
CA PRO A 128 -12.30 12.62 -7.44
C PRO A 128 -11.77 13.86 -6.70
N PRO A 129 -11.28 14.86 -7.44
CA PRO A 129 -10.97 16.18 -6.92
C PRO A 129 -12.15 16.76 -6.13
N GLY A 130 -11.83 17.41 -5.01
CA GLY A 130 -12.82 18.01 -4.12
C GLY A 130 -13.42 17.05 -3.09
N PHE A 131 -13.24 15.73 -3.23
CA PHE A 131 -13.61 14.80 -2.16
C PHE A 131 -12.60 14.92 -1.01
N THR A 132 -13.11 15.14 0.20
CA THR A 132 -12.28 15.18 1.42
C THR A 132 -12.53 13.91 2.21
N PRO A 133 -11.53 13.02 2.33
CA PRO A 133 -11.64 11.86 3.20
C PRO A 133 -11.87 12.31 4.65
N LEU A 134 -12.54 11.48 5.43
CA LEU A 134 -12.67 11.75 6.86
C LEU A 134 -11.26 11.89 7.48
N PRO A 135 -11.06 12.81 8.43
CA PRO A 135 -9.81 12.89 9.17
C PRO A 135 -9.47 11.52 9.74
N GLN A 136 -8.21 11.10 9.62
CA GLN A 136 -7.75 9.92 10.33
C GLN A 136 -7.74 10.25 11.82
N SER A 137 -8.63 9.61 12.58
CA SER A 137 -8.54 9.56 14.03
C SER A 137 -7.34 8.70 14.45
N ASP A 138 -6.73 9.07 15.56
CA ASP A 138 -5.76 8.18 16.21
C ASP A 138 -6.49 6.91 16.68
N TRP A 139 -5.81 5.78 16.54
CA TRP A 139 -6.27 4.45 16.93
C TRP A 139 -5.94 4.17 18.41
N PRO A 140 -6.48 3.10 19.03
CA PRO A 140 -6.23 2.81 20.43
C PRO A 140 -4.73 2.74 20.75
N ALA A 141 -4.28 3.54 21.72
CA ALA A 141 -2.88 3.63 22.12
C ALA A 141 -2.32 2.29 22.62
N GLU A 142 -3.20 1.46 23.18
CA GLU A 142 -2.89 0.19 23.81
C GLU A 142 -2.39 -0.85 22.80
N GLU A 143 -2.69 -0.70 21.51
CA GLU A 143 -2.14 -1.56 20.45
C GLU A 143 -0.64 -1.32 20.22
N VAL A 144 -0.18 -0.10 20.51
CA VAL A 144 1.24 0.27 20.47
C VAL A 144 1.89 -0.09 21.80
N TRP A 145 1.32 0.38 22.92
CA TRP A 145 1.81 0.12 24.27
C TRP A 145 0.65 0.06 25.28
N PRO A 146 0.20 -1.13 25.69
CA PRO A 146 -0.94 -1.32 26.59
C PRO A 146 -0.84 -0.55 27.92
N ASP A 147 0.34 -0.61 28.55
CA ASP A 147 0.58 -0.04 29.88
C ASP A 147 1.61 1.11 29.82
N ALA A 148 1.36 2.10 28.97
CA ALA A 148 2.22 3.27 28.86
C ALA A 148 2.27 4.04 30.21
N PRO A 149 3.46 4.42 30.71
CA PRO A 149 3.56 5.08 32.01
C PRO A 149 2.95 6.48 32.00
N PRO A 150 2.51 7.00 33.16
CA PRO A 150 2.02 8.38 33.26
C PRO A 150 3.03 9.38 32.69
N GLY A 151 2.53 10.32 31.88
CA GLY A 151 3.35 11.34 31.21
C GLY A 151 3.80 10.97 29.79
N VAL A 152 3.56 9.74 29.31
CA VAL A 152 3.77 9.37 27.91
C VAL A 152 2.45 9.45 27.13
N THR A 153 2.42 10.29 26.11
CA THR A 153 1.33 10.31 25.13
C THR A 153 1.69 9.39 23.97
N VAL A 154 0.97 8.28 23.82
CA VAL A 154 1.14 7.34 22.73
C VAL A 154 0.26 7.75 21.56
N GLN A 155 0.86 7.88 20.38
CA GLN A 155 0.14 8.09 19.13
C GLN A 155 0.10 6.80 18.32
N ASN A 156 -1.08 6.44 17.83
CA ASN A 156 -1.26 5.27 16.97
C ASN A 156 -1.95 5.68 15.68
N ARG A 157 -1.24 5.53 14.55
CA ARG A 157 -1.77 5.74 13.21
C ARG A 157 -1.64 4.49 12.38
N TYR A 158 -2.70 4.14 11.66
CA TYR A 158 -2.68 2.98 10.77
C TYR A 158 -2.24 3.33 9.36
N PHE A 159 -2.33 4.58 8.95
CA PHE A 159 -2.13 4.97 7.57
C PHE A 159 -1.21 6.19 7.48
N ASP A 160 -0.51 6.30 6.36
CA ASP A 160 0.20 7.51 5.96
C ASP A 160 -0.19 7.89 4.52
N THR A 161 0.27 9.07 4.09
CA THR A 161 0.10 9.54 2.72
C THR A 161 1.45 9.55 2.02
N THR A 162 1.52 8.85 0.91
CA THR A 162 2.68 8.78 0.01
C THR A 162 2.44 9.66 -1.21
N PRO A 163 3.29 10.67 -1.48
CA PRO A 163 3.18 11.52 -2.67
C PRO A 163 3.24 10.71 -3.98
N LEU A 164 2.45 11.10 -4.99
CA LEU A 164 2.35 10.35 -6.24
C LEU A 164 3.67 10.32 -7.02
N GLU A 165 4.50 11.35 -6.91
CA GLU A 165 5.80 11.46 -7.57
C GLU A 165 6.83 10.42 -7.09
N LEU A 166 6.57 9.74 -5.98
CA LEU A 166 7.41 8.63 -5.51
C LEU A 166 7.06 7.30 -6.17
N LEU A 167 5.92 7.20 -6.86
CA LEU A 167 5.47 5.97 -7.51
C LEU A 167 6.07 5.86 -8.93
N ALA A 168 6.60 4.69 -9.25
CA ALA A 168 6.97 4.32 -10.62
C ALA A 168 5.72 4.11 -11.51
N GLY A 169 4.60 3.71 -10.90
CA GLY A 169 3.31 3.56 -11.57
C GLY A 169 2.26 2.92 -10.67
N ILE A 170 1.04 2.84 -11.17
CA ILE A 170 -0.10 2.19 -10.49
C ILE A 170 -0.61 1.06 -11.34
N VAL A 171 -0.66 -0.13 -10.76
CA VAL A 171 -1.16 -1.33 -11.40
C VAL A 171 -2.66 -1.44 -11.13
N THR A 172 -3.45 -1.31 -12.19
CA THR A 172 -4.91 -1.36 -12.16
C THR A 172 -5.44 -2.51 -13.02
N GLU A 173 -6.76 -2.68 -13.06
CA GLU A 173 -7.44 -3.55 -14.02
C GLU A 173 -7.24 -3.12 -15.49
N GLN A 174 -6.82 -1.89 -15.76
CA GLN A 174 -6.51 -1.39 -17.11
C GLN A 174 -5.03 -1.55 -17.47
N GLY A 175 -4.24 -2.19 -16.60
CA GLY A 175 -2.79 -2.33 -16.74
C GLY A 175 -2.03 -1.34 -15.85
N THR A 176 -0.74 -1.17 -16.16
CA THR A 176 0.15 -0.29 -15.40
C THR A 176 0.09 1.12 -15.97
N LEU A 177 -0.34 2.08 -15.15
CA LEU A 177 -0.49 3.47 -15.52
C LEU A 177 0.66 4.32 -14.94
N PRO A 178 1.27 5.21 -15.74
CA PRO A 178 2.22 6.18 -15.23
C PRO A 178 1.51 7.28 -14.43
N VAL A 179 2.22 7.96 -13.52
CA VAL A 179 1.68 9.01 -12.63
C VAL A 179 0.85 10.05 -13.40
N ALA A 180 1.34 10.55 -14.54
CA ALA A 180 0.63 11.53 -15.35
C ALA A 180 -0.75 11.03 -15.86
N ALA A 181 -0.87 9.74 -16.18
CA ALA A 181 -2.15 9.17 -16.60
C ALA A 181 -3.15 9.06 -15.43
N ILE A 182 -2.64 8.80 -14.23
CA ILE A 182 -3.45 8.76 -13.00
C ILE A 182 -3.94 10.16 -12.65
N GLU A 183 -3.07 11.18 -12.70
CA GLU A 183 -3.46 12.57 -12.47
C GLU A 183 -4.54 13.02 -13.45
N ALA A 184 -4.40 12.67 -14.74
CA ALA A 184 -5.41 12.94 -15.75
C ALA A 184 -6.74 12.22 -15.47
N TRP A 185 -6.69 10.96 -15.03
CA TRP A 185 -7.89 10.22 -14.65
C TRP A 185 -8.58 10.86 -13.45
N LEU A 186 -7.83 11.11 -12.36
CA LEU A 186 -8.35 11.75 -11.16
C LEU A 186 -9.01 13.09 -11.54
N ALA A 187 -8.34 13.94 -12.32
CA ALA A 187 -8.89 15.21 -12.79
C ALA A 187 -10.19 15.07 -13.61
N ALA A 188 -10.34 14.00 -14.38
CA ALA A 188 -11.54 13.72 -15.18
C ALA A 188 -12.71 13.15 -14.37
N THR A 189 -12.46 12.65 -13.15
CA THR A 189 -13.47 12.01 -12.31
C THR A 189 -14.36 13.08 -11.68
N LYS A 190 -15.67 13.03 -11.96
CA LYS A 190 -16.63 14.00 -11.42
C LYS A 190 -17.15 13.55 -10.06
N LEU A 191 -16.95 14.38 -9.05
CA LEU A 191 -17.62 14.20 -7.76
C LEU A 191 -19.11 14.51 -7.91
N HIS A 192 -19.96 13.57 -7.50
CA HIS A 192 -21.40 13.83 -7.43
C HIS A 192 -21.66 14.95 -6.41
N PRO A 193 -22.50 15.97 -6.70
CA PRO A 193 -22.70 17.12 -5.82
C PRO A 193 -23.10 16.76 -4.38
N ALA A 194 -23.88 15.69 -4.21
CA ALA A 194 -24.28 15.19 -2.88
C ALA A 194 -23.11 14.72 -1.99
N LEU A 195 -21.95 14.43 -2.59
CA LEU A 195 -20.74 13.98 -1.89
C LEU A 195 -19.71 15.11 -1.70
N ALA A 196 -19.98 16.31 -2.22
CA ALA A 196 -19.09 17.46 -2.11
C ALA A 196 -19.26 18.27 -0.80
N ALA A 197 -20.39 18.09 -0.11
CA ALA A 197 -20.62 18.69 1.20
C ALA A 197 -19.96 17.83 2.29
N PRO A 198 -19.25 18.42 3.26
CA PRO A 198 -18.83 17.67 4.45
C PRO A 198 -20.08 17.12 5.14
N PRO A 199 -20.05 15.88 5.68
CA PRO A 199 -21.18 15.37 6.42
C PRO A 199 -21.49 16.33 7.56
N THR A 200 -22.71 16.87 7.57
CA THR A 200 -23.23 17.71 8.66
C THR A 200 -23.42 16.84 9.89
N HIS A 201 -22.34 16.51 10.59
CA HIS A 201 -22.41 15.95 11.92
C HIS A 201 -22.63 17.10 12.90
N THR A 202 -23.88 17.51 13.08
CA THR A 202 -24.33 18.09 14.35
C THR A 202 -24.26 16.99 15.39
N VAL A 203 -23.19 16.98 16.17
CA VAL A 203 -23.09 16.18 17.39
C VAL A 203 -24.05 16.81 18.41
N HIS A 204 -25.10 16.08 18.79
CA HIS A 204 -25.94 16.37 19.96
C HIS A 204 -25.59 15.42 21.08
#